data_AF-A0A7V7N1X9-F1
#
_entry.id   AF-A0A7V7N1X9-F1
#
_cell.length_a   1.000
_cell.length_b   1.000
_cell.length_c   1.000
_cell.angle_alpha   90.00
_cell.angle_beta   90.00
_cell.angle_gamma   90.00
#
_symmetry.space_group_name_H-M   'P 1'
#
loop_
_entity.id
_entity.type
_entity.pdbx_description
1 polymer ?
#
loop_
_entity_poly.entity_id
_entity_poly.type
_entity_poly.pdbx_seq_one_letter_code
_entity_poly.pdbx_strand_id
1 'polypeptide(L)'
;NVYKSKSKNAQEAHEAIRPVSAAFIPTDIKSALNNDQYRLYDVVWKRTLASQMIHATIGTVAADFNFGDDHNLRANGSTILVKGFLSVYEEGLDDVKKDKENRLPKLTKGDVVSVNEIIGNQHFTEPPPRYSEASLVKALEEYGIGRPSTYASIISTLLNRDYVELDKKRFIPTDVGKVVARFLETHFDTYVDYDFTAKLEDALDAVSRGEKDWKPLLKSFWDPFIERLNEKEESVSREEAQYKRELGTDPKTGKPVSVRIGKYGTFVQIGTKDDEEKPQFAGLLPGQKLDTITYDEAMELFKLPRDLGQTPEGEKVSANIGRFGPYIRYDNKFVSIKEGDPYSITLEEALELIKEKKAADANRIIQQFDDGIEVLNGRYGPYVTNGKKNGKIPKDTDPKSLSHEDCIEILNNAPAKKKRRRKKK
;
A
#
# COMPACT_ATOMS: atom_id res chain seq x y z
N ASN A 1 40.15 -5.89 -5.92
CA ASN A 1 39.36 -6.73 -4.98
C ASN A 1 38.60 -7.80 -5.77
N VAL A 2 38.59 -9.06 -5.33
CA VAL A 2 37.84 -10.15 -5.99
C VAL A 2 36.66 -10.54 -5.10
N TYR A 3 35.44 -10.38 -5.61
CA TYR A 3 34.20 -10.74 -4.91
C TYR A 3 33.59 -11.96 -5.60
N LYS A 4 33.43 -13.05 -4.86
CA LYS A 4 32.72 -14.25 -5.32
C LYS A 4 31.40 -14.36 -4.56
N SER A 5 30.30 -14.50 -5.30
CA SER A 5 29.01 -14.89 -4.74
C SER A 5 29.10 -16.30 -4.12
N LYS A 6 28.28 -16.55 -3.10
CA LYS A 6 28.14 -17.87 -2.47
C LYS A 6 26.95 -18.67 -3.04
N SER A 7 26.04 -18.07 -3.81
CA SER A 7 24.76 -18.69 -4.20
C SER A 7 24.83 -19.41 -5.56
N LYS A 8 24.95 -20.73 -5.57
CA LYS A 8 25.01 -21.55 -6.80
C LYS A 8 23.71 -21.52 -7.63
N ASN A 9 23.50 -20.46 -8.39
CA ASN A 9 22.36 -20.28 -9.27
C ASN A 9 22.84 -20.28 -10.74
N ALA A 10 22.00 -20.77 -11.66
CA ALA A 10 22.27 -20.73 -13.09
C ALA A 10 22.59 -19.33 -13.64
N GLN A 11 22.13 -18.27 -12.97
CA GLN A 11 22.44 -16.88 -13.31
C GLN A 11 23.86 -16.41 -12.89
N GLU A 12 24.62 -17.21 -12.14
CA GLU A 12 26.04 -16.91 -11.82
C GLU A 12 26.97 -16.98 -13.05
N ALA A 13 26.47 -17.41 -14.22
CA ALA A 13 27.19 -17.30 -15.49
C ALA A 13 27.25 -15.86 -16.03
N HIS A 14 26.57 -14.91 -15.39
CA HIS A 14 26.57 -13.50 -15.77
C HIS A 14 27.52 -12.67 -14.92
N GLU A 15 28.07 -11.63 -15.53
CA GLU A 15 28.85 -10.64 -14.81
C GLU A 15 27.94 -9.72 -13.97
N ALA A 16 28.49 -9.17 -12.89
CA ALA A 16 27.79 -8.17 -12.08
C ALA A 16 27.33 -6.99 -12.95
N ILE A 17 26.21 -6.34 -12.57
CA ILE A 17 25.76 -5.12 -13.24
C ILE A 17 26.80 -4.02 -13.00
N ARG A 18 27.50 -3.65 -14.06
CA ARG A 18 28.54 -2.61 -14.06
C ARG A 18 28.48 -1.78 -15.34
N PRO A 19 29.11 -0.60 -15.38
CA PRO A 19 29.35 0.09 -16.62
C PRO A 19 30.09 -0.81 -17.61
N VAL A 20 29.71 -0.72 -18.89
CA VAL A 20 30.43 -1.38 -19.98
C VAL A 20 31.91 -0.95 -20.02
N SER A 21 32.18 0.31 -19.67
CA SER A 21 33.52 0.88 -19.46
C SER A 21 33.48 1.88 -18.31
N ALA A 22 34.51 1.84 -17.45
CA ALA A 22 34.70 2.83 -16.40
C ALA A 22 34.98 4.24 -16.94
N ALA A 23 35.44 4.35 -18.20
CA ALA A 23 35.72 5.62 -18.86
C ALA A 23 34.45 6.44 -19.17
N PHE A 24 33.27 5.83 -19.13
CA PHE A 24 31.99 6.53 -19.29
C PHE A 24 31.57 7.14 -17.95
N ILE A 25 32.11 8.32 -17.63
CA ILE A 25 31.78 9.03 -16.39
C ILE A 25 30.33 9.53 -16.48
N PRO A 26 29.50 9.39 -15.43
CA PRO A 26 28.08 9.75 -15.47
C PRO A 26 27.81 11.17 -16.01
N THR A 27 28.63 12.15 -15.62
CA THR A 27 28.49 13.56 -16.06
C THR A 27 28.60 13.73 -17.56
N ASP A 28 29.43 12.91 -18.22
CA ASP A 28 29.81 13.10 -19.62
C ASP A 28 28.73 12.54 -20.55
N ILE A 29 27.99 11.53 -20.08
CA ILE A 29 26.92 10.87 -20.84
C ILE A 29 25.52 11.37 -20.45
N LYS A 30 25.41 12.33 -19.51
CA LYS A 30 24.14 12.83 -18.98
C LYS A 30 23.21 13.35 -20.07
N SER A 31 23.75 13.98 -21.11
CA SER A 31 22.97 14.51 -22.24
C SER A 31 22.28 13.42 -23.08
N ALA A 32 22.78 12.18 -23.04
CA ALA A 32 22.24 11.04 -23.76
C ALA A 32 21.22 10.23 -22.94
N LEU A 33 21.02 10.57 -21.66
CA LEU A 33 20.18 9.84 -20.72
C LEU A 33 19.01 10.70 -20.24
N ASN A 34 17.87 10.06 -20.01
CA ASN A 34 16.82 10.71 -19.21
C ASN A 34 17.21 10.74 -17.73
N ASN A 35 16.46 11.47 -16.91
CA ASN A 35 16.81 11.68 -15.50
C ASN A 35 16.87 10.37 -14.69
N ASP A 36 15.95 9.42 -14.92
CA ASP A 36 15.92 8.16 -14.18
C ASP A 36 17.05 7.23 -14.61
N GLN A 37 17.33 7.16 -15.91
CA GLN A 37 18.48 6.43 -16.47
C GLN A 37 19.80 6.98 -15.93
N TYR A 38 19.96 8.31 -15.89
CA TYR A 38 21.14 8.96 -15.34
C TYR A 38 21.33 8.60 -13.86
N ARG A 39 20.28 8.70 -13.04
CA ARG A 39 20.35 8.39 -11.61
C ARG A 39 20.71 6.92 -11.36
N LEU A 40 20.13 6.00 -12.12
CA LEU A 40 20.44 4.58 -12.01
C LEU A 40 21.89 4.30 -12.45
N TYR A 41 22.31 4.87 -13.58
CA TYR A 41 23.67 4.72 -14.10
C TYR A 41 24.72 5.27 -13.12
N ASP A 42 24.49 6.45 -12.54
CA ASP A 42 25.38 7.07 -11.56
C ASP A 42 25.59 6.16 -10.33
N VAL A 43 24.52 5.54 -9.82
CA VAL A 43 24.60 4.58 -8.71
C VAL A 43 25.40 3.34 -9.11
N VAL A 44 25.13 2.75 -10.28
CA VAL A 44 25.85 1.57 -10.79
C VAL A 44 27.34 1.86 -10.99
N TRP A 45 27.66 3.01 -11.58
CA TRP A 45 29.04 3.44 -11.82
C TRP A 45 29.80 3.64 -10.51
N LYS A 46 29.21 4.39 -9.56
CA LYS A 46 29.82 4.65 -8.24
C LYS A 46 30.02 3.36 -7.44
N ARG A 47 29.04 2.45 -7.44
CA ARG A 47 29.16 1.15 -6.74
C ARG A 47 30.25 0.28 -7.36
N THR A 48 30.36 0.27 -8.70
CA THR A 48 31.41 -0.48 -9.40
C THR A 48 32.79 0.07 -9.05
N LEU A 49 32.99 1.39 -9.14
CA LEU A 49 34.27 2.01 -8.81
C LEU A 49 34.64 1.77 -7.34
N ALA A 50 33.71 2.03 -6.42
CA ALA A 50 33.90 1.83 -4.99
C ALA A 50 34.32 0.40 -4.64
N SER A 51 33.80 -0.62 -5.34
CA SER A 51 34.19 -2.02 -5.13
C SER A 51 35.69 -2.29 -5.36
N GLN A 52 36.36 -1.51 -6.19
CA GLN A 52 37.79 -1.68 -6.50
C GLN A 52 38.69 -0.73 -5.71
N MET A 53 38.13 0.14 -4.88
CA MET A 53 38.90 1.05 -4.03
C MET A 53 39.38 0.36 -2.75
N ILE A 54 40.30 1.03 -2.05
CA ILE A 54 40.75 0.61 -0.72
C ILE A 54 39.61 0.71 0.31
N HIS A 55 39.68 -0.10 1.35
CA HIS A 55 38.75 -0.01 2.48
C HIS A 55 38.83 1.36 3.17
N ALA A 56 37.71 1.79 3.73
CA ALA A 56 37.72 2.89 4.68
C ALA A 56 38.35 2.42 6.01
N THR A 57 39.19 3.26 6.61
CA THR A 57 39.75 3.02 7.94
C THR A 57 39.06 3.96 8.92
N ILE A 58 38.39 3.38 9.91
CA ILE A 58 37.66 4.10 10.96
C ILE A 58 38.40 3.88 12.27
N GLY A 59 38.81 4.98 12.91
CA GLY A 59 39.29 4.96 14.29
C GLY A 59 38.09 4.97 15.23
N THR A 60 38.03 4.01 16.14
CA THR A 60 37.00 3.94 17.19
C THR A 60 37.65 4.15 18.55
N VAL A 61 36.97 4.89 19.42
CA VAL A 61 37.41 5.17 20.78
C VAL A 61 36.22 4.95 21.71
N ALA A 62 36.44 4.23 22.80
CA ALA A 62 35.48 4.13 23.89
C ALA A 62 36.13 4.74 25.14
N ALA A 63 35.40 5.62 25.82
CA ALA A 63 35.80 6.22 27.08
C ALA A 63 34.79 5.81 28.17
N ASP A 64 35.32 5.21 29.23
CA ASP A 64 34.56 4.81 30.41
C ASP A 64 34.82 5.83 31.53
N PHE A 65 33.74 6.32 32.13
CA PHE A 65 33.77 7.30 33.21
C PHE A 65 33.11 6.69 34.45
N ASN A 66 33.84 6.69 35.56
CA ASN A 66 33.25 6.40 36.86
C ASN A 66 32.46 7.63 37.30
N PHE A 67 31.21 7.43 37.70
CA PHE A 67 30.31 8.48 38.13
C PHE A 67 29.75 8.14 39.53
N GLY A 68 30.24 8.84 40.55
CA GLY A 68 29.97 8.46 41.94
C GLY A 68 30.60 7.10 42.29
N ASP A 69 30.05 6.44 43.31
CA ASP A 69 30.62 5.19 43.83
C ASP A 69 30.17 3.94 43.04
N ASP A 70 28.98 3.96 42.42
CA ASP A 70 28.33 2.76 41.86
C ASP A 70 27.88 2.87 40.39
N HIS A 71 28.23 3.93 39.68
CA HIS A 71 27.78 4.12 38.28
C HIS A 71 28.94 4.27 37.31
N ASN A 72 28.76 3.69 36.12
CA ASN A 72 29.69 3.82 35.00
C ASN A 72 28.95 4.38 33.79
N LEU A 73 29.52 5.41 33.18
CA LEU A 73 29.04 5.99 31.93
C LEU A 73 30.02 5.64 30.81
N ARG A 74 29.51 5.23 29.65
CA ARG A 74 30.33 4.94 28.47
C ARG A 74 29.99 5.89 27.35
N ALA A 75 31.02 6.53 26.79
CA ALA A 75 30.92 7.30 25.55
C ALA A 75 31.69 6.58 24.45
N ASN A 76 31.05 6.39 23.30
CA ASN A 76 31.68 5.83 22.10
C ASN A 76 31.85 6.92 21.06
N GLY A 77 33.02 6.97 20.45
CA GLY A 77 33.31 7.85 19.34
C GLY A 77 33.94 7.12 18.16
N SER A 78 33.73 7.69 16.98
CA SER A 78 34.29 7.21 15.73
C SER A 78 34.76 8.37 14.86
N THR A 79 35.83 8.16 14.11
CA THR A 79 36.35 9.13 13.14
C THR A 79 36.92 8.41 11.94
N ILE A 80 36.61 8.89 10.74
CA ILE A 80 37.16 8.33 9.50
C ILE A 80 38.60 8.81 9.36
N LEU A 81 39.56 7.89 9.48
CA LEU A 81 40.99 8.17 9.29
C LEU A 81 41.36 8.17 7.81
N VAL A 82 40.81 7.20 7.06
CA VAL A 82 40.99 7.07 5.61
C VAL A 82 39.64 6.77 4.99
N LYS A 83 39.17 7.63 4.07
CA LYS A 83 37.84 7.48 3.47
C LYS A 83 37.71 6.27 2.55
N GLY A 84 38.77 5.90 1.83
CA GLY A 84 38.73 4.79 0.86
C GLY A 84 37.52 4.89 -0.08
N PHE A 85 36.81 3.78 -0.27
CA PHE A 85 35.61 3.69 -1.11
C PHE A 85 34.46 4.64 -0.71
N LEU A 86 34.37 5.08 0.55
CA LEU A 86 33.33 6.02 1.03
C LEU A 86 33.42 7.40 0.36
N SER A 87 34.56 7.71 -0.28
CA SER A 87 34.69 8.95 -1.07
C SER A 87 33.80 8.97 -2.32
N VAL A 88 33.38 7.81 -2.81
CA VAL A 88 32.61 7.66 -4.05
C VAL A 88 31.22 7.07 -3.79
N TYR A 89 31.08 6.19 -2.79
CA TYR A 89 29.83 5.51 -2.52
C TYR A 89 29.56 5.34 -1.02
N GLU A 90 28.37 5.76 -0.58
CA GLU A 90 27.81 5.45 0.74
C GLU A 90 26.49 4.71 0.53
N GLU A 91 26.30 3.60 1.23
CA GLU A 91 25.06 2.82 1.16
C GLU A 91 23.96 3.57 1.93
N GLY A 92 22.81 3.76 1.29
CA GLY A 92 21.65 4.35 1.96
C GLY A 92 21.06 3.32 2.92
N LEU A 93 21.01 3.65 4.21
CA LEU A 93 20.24 2.88 5.18
C LEU A 93 18.79 3.38 5.19
N ASP A 94 17.83 2.45 5.14
CA ASP A 94 16.42 2.76 5.36
C ASP A 94 16.24 3.22 6.82
N ASP A 95 15.56 4.36 7.03
CA ASP A 95 15.14 4.93 8.33
C ASP A 95 16.24 5.30 9.36
N VAL A 96 17.53 5.10 9.06
CA VAL A 96 18.61 5.52 9.98
C VAL A 96 19.03 6.97 9.67
N LYS A 97 18.89 7.86 10.67
CA LYS A 97 19.55 9.18 10.61
C LYS A 97 21.04 8.94 10.45
N LYS A 98 21.68 9.50 9.40
CA LYS A 98 23.13 9.46 9.22
C LYS A 98 23.81 9.69 10.57
N ASP A 99 24.55 8.70 11.04
CA ASP A 99 25.45 8.88 12.18
C ASP A 99 26.38 10.04 11.80
N LYS A 100 26.16 11.19 12.43
CA LYS A 100 27.18 12.23 12.46
C LYS A 100 28.40 11.58 13.10
N GLU A 101 29.59 11.91 12.61
CA GLU A 101 30.82 11.51 13.28
C GLU A 101 30.74 11.94 14.75
N ASN A 102 30.52 10.98 15.64
CA ASN A 102 30.53 11.22 17.07
C ASN A 102 32.01 11.27 17.48
N ARG A 103 32.63 12.43 17.29
CA ARG A 103 34.03 12.62 17.69
C ARG A 103 34.08 12.85 19.19
N LEU A 104 34.89 12.05 19.87
CA LEU A 104 35.26 12.33 21.25
C LEU A 104 36.46 13.29 21.28
N PRO A 105 36.53 14.18 22.28
CA PRO A 105 37.72 14.99 22.51
C PRO A 105 38.90 14.08 22.88
N LYS A 106 40.11 14.63 22.79
CA LYS A 106 41.30 13.93 23.29
C LYS A 106 41.18 13.79 24.81
N LEU A 107 41.22 12.56 25.30
CA LEU A 107 41.14 12.20 26.71
C LEU A 107 42.35 11.36 27.11
N THR A 108 42.83 11.54 28.32
CA THR A 108 43.86 10.72 28.97
C THR A 108 43.30 10.02 30.20
N LYS A 109 43.84 8.84 30.53
CA LYS A 109 43.43 8.10 31.73
C LYS A 109 43.75 8.93 32.97
N GLY A 110 42.73 9.19 33.79
CA GLY A 110 42.83 10.03 34.98
C GLY A 110 42.29 11.45 34.79
N ASP A 111 41.91 11.84 33.58
CA ASP A 111 41.23 13.11 33.34
C ASP A 111 39.91 13.17 34.11
N VAL A 112 39.67 14.29 34.79
CA VAL A 112 38.41 14.57 35.48
C VAL A 112 37.54 15.45 34.58
N VAL A 113 36.36 14.94 34.21
CA VAL A 113 35.42 15.64 33.34
C VAL A 113 34.25 16.18 34.17
N SER A 114 33.96 17.47 34.04
CA SER A 114 32.82 18.10 34.72
C SER A 114 31.51 17.69 34.06
N VAL A 115 30.51 17.34 34.88
CA VAL A 115 29.15 17.09 34.41
C VAL A 115 28.43 18.41 34.21
N ASN A 116 28.04 18.69 32.97
CA ASN A 116 27.29 19.91 32.63
C ASN A 116 25.80 19.74 32.90
N GLU A 117 25.22 18.61 32.48
CA GLU A 117 23.79 18.32 32.58
C GLU A 117 23.57 16.81 32.68
N ILE A 118 22.53 16.39 33.40
CA ILE A 118 22.08 15.00 33.48
C ILE A 118 20.66 14.96 32.91
N ILE A 119 20.49 14.32 31.75
CA ILE A 119 19.21 14.19 31.06
C ILE A 119 18.70 12.76 31.23
N GLY A 120 17.64 12.59 32.02
CA GLY A 120 16.94 11.32 32.15
C GLY A 120 16.06 11.07 30.93
N ASN A 121 16.50 10.20 30.03
CA ASN A 121 15.70 9.78 28.87
C ASN A 121 15.09 8.40 29.13
N GLN A 122 13.79 8.27 28.85
CA GLN A 122 13.10 6.98 28.81
C GLN A 122 12.97 6.52 27.37
N HIS A 123 13.36 5.27 27.12
CA HIS A 123 13.19 4.63 25.82
C HIS A 123 12.25 3.44 25.95
N PHE A 124 11.47 3.21 24.90
CA PHE A 124 10.63 2.02 24.76
C PHE A 124 11.16 1.19 23.61
N THR A 125 11.00 -0.13 23.70
CA THR A 125 11.29 -1.02 22.58
C THR A 125 10.29 -0.78 21.46
N GLU A 126 10.77 -0.54 20.26
CA GLU A 126 9.93 -0.48 19.06
C GLU A 126 9.77 -1.88 18.46
N PRO A 127 8.61 -2.19 17.85
CA PRO A 127 8.44 -3.44 17.12
C PRO A 127 9.35 -3.46 15.87
N PRO A 128 9.66 -4.66 15.33
CA PRO A 128 10.40 -4.76 14.08
C PRO A 128 9.75 -3.95 12.96
N PRO A 129 10.55 -3.24 12.13
CA PRO A 129 10.01 -2.47 11.04
C PRO A 129 9.36 -3.39 10.00
N ARG A 130 8.29 -2.91 9.38
CA ARG A 130 7.69 -3.61 8.23
C ARG A 130 8.66 -3.61 7.04
N TYR A 131 8.47 -4.56 6.14
CA TYR A 131 9.29 -4.64 4.94
C TYR A 131 9.08 -3.43 4.00
N SER A 132 10.18 -2.83 3.59
CA SER A 132 10.32 -2.05 2.34
C SER A 132 10.51 -2.98 1.13
N GLU A 133 10.39 -2.45 -0.10
CA GLU A 133 10.76 -3.20 -1.31
C GLU A 133 12.19 -3.77 -1.21
N ALA A 134 13.16 -2.95 -0.79
CA ALA A 134 14.55 -3.37 -0.68
C ALA A 134 14.73 -4.48 0.39
N SER A 135 14.16 -4.29 1.58
CA SER A 135 14.26 -5.29 2.65
C SER A 135 13.50 -6.58 2.34
N LEU A 136 12.40 -6.53 1.57
CA LEU A 136 11.68 -7.72 1.11
C LEU A 136 12.51 -8.49 0.08
N VAL A 137 13.11 -7.80 -0.89
CA VAL A 137 14.01 -8.45 -1.86
C VAL A 137 15.19 -9.11 -1.14
N LYS A 138 15.78 -8.42 -0.16
CA LYS A 138 16.85 -8.97 0.67
C LYS A 138 16.41 -10.22 1.42
N ALA A 139 15.24 -10.20 2.06
CA ALA A 139 14.70 -11.37 2.75
C ALA A 139 14.45 -12.54 1.77
N LEU A 140 13.85 -12.27 0.60
CA LEU A 140 13.63 -13.29 -0.44
C LEU A 140 14.96 -13.93 -0.89
N GLU A 141 16.00 -13.12 -1.13
CA GLU A 141 17.35 -13.59 -1.44
C GLU A 141 17.96 -14.43 -0.32
N GLU A 142 17.86 -13.99 0.93
CA GLU A 142 18.36 -14.70 2.11
C GLU A 142 17.69 -16.07 2.30
N TYR A 143 16.38 -16.16 2.04
CA TYR A 143 15.63 -17.42 2.07
C TYR A 143 15.75 -18.24 0.78
N GLY A 144 16.49 -17.78 -0.24
CA GLY A 144 16.63 -18.49 -1.52
C GLY A 144 15.35 -18.52 -2.37
N ILE A 145 14.37 -17.67 -2.06
CA ILE A 145 13.08 -17.60 -2.72
C ILE A 145 13.14 -16.56 -3.85
N GLY A 146 12.78 -16.99 -5.05
CA GLY A 146 12.84 -16.12 -6.23
C GLY A 146 14.27 -15.91 -6.73
N ARG A 147 14.37 -15.13 -7.81
CA ARG A 147 15.57 -14.93 -8.63
C ARG A 147 15.61 -13.47 -9.08
N PRO A 148 16.76 -12.92 -9.54
CA PRO A 148 16.84 -11.54 -10.04
C PRO A 148 15.78 -11.18 -11.08
N SER A 149 15.34 -12.15 -11.88
CA SER A 149 14.27 -12.00 -12.88
C SER A 149 12.84 -11.99 -12.29
N THR A 150 12.65 -12.43 -11.05
CA THR A 150 11.32 -12.60 -10.43
C THR A 150 11.03 -11.64 -9.28
N TYR A 151 12.02 -11.02 -8.64
CA TYR A 151 11.77 -10.11 -7.50
C TYR A 151 10.77 -8.99 -7.82
N ALA A 152 10.96 -8.28 -8.92
CA ALA A 152 10.07 -7.20 -9.32
C ALA A 152 8.66 -7.70 -9.68
N SER A 153 8.55 -8.88 -10.30
CA SER A 153 7.26 -9.45 -10.69
C SER A 153 6.49 -10.02 -9.49
N ILE A 154 7.18 -10.58 -8.50
CA ILE A 154 6.61 -10.99 -7.21
C ILE A 154 5.98 -9.77 -6.53
N ILE A 155 6.75 -8.71 -6.31
CA ILE A 155 6.26 -7.47 -5.67
C ILE A 155 5.07 -6.88 -6.42
N SER A 156 5.20 -6.76 -7.75
CA SER A 156 4.12 -6.24 -8.60
C SER A 156 2.87 -7.11 -8.50
N THR A 157 3.00 -8.43 -8.43
CA THR A 157 1.86 -9.35 -8.28
C THR A 157 1.17 -9.19 -6.94
N LEU A 158 1.93 -9.08 -5.84
CA LEU A 158 1.37 -8.87 -4.50
C LEU A 158 0.56 -7.58 -4.42
N LEU A 159 1.06 -6.49 -5.00
CA LEU A 159 0.36 -5.20 -5.07
C LEU A 159 -0.85 -5.24 -6.00
N ASN A 160 -0.69 -5.78 -7.22
CA ASN A 160 -1.76 -5.80 -8.23
C ASN A 160 -2.93 -6.70 -7.83
N ARG A 161 -2.69 -7.73 -7.02
CA ARG A 161 -3.73 -8.61 -6.48
C ARG A 161 -4.28 -8.15 -5.14
N ASP A 162 -3.86 -6.98 -4.66
CA ASP A 162 -4.35 -6.38 -3.41
C ASP A 162 -4.10 -7.27 -2.18
N TYR A 163 -3.01 -8.05 -2.18
CA TYR A 163 -2.59 -8.83 -1.00
C TYR A 163 -1.81 -7.97 -0.01
N VAL A 164 -1.11 -6.97 -0.52
CA VAL A 164 -0.42 -5.96 0.27
C VAL A 164 -0.70 -4.58 -0.30
N GLU A 165 -0.68 -3.58 0.56
CA GLU A 165 -0.69 -2.16 0.19
C GLU A 165 0.64 -1.51 0.60
N LEU A 166 1.01 -0.44 -0.09
CA LEU A 166 2.21 0.34 0.23
C LEU A 166 1.80 1.59 1.00
N ASP A 167 2.15 1.66 2.28
CA ASP A 167 2.00 2.88 3.09
C ASP A 167 3.39 3.38 3.50
N LYS A 168 3.70 4.65 3.23
CA LYS A 168 5.01 5.25 3.52
C LYS A 168 6.21 4.37 3.12
N LYS A 169 6.13 3.72 1.95
CA LYS A 169 7.15 2.77 1.42
C LYS A 169 7.35 1.50 2.27
N ARG A 170 6.33 1.08 3.00
CA ARG A 170 6.29 -0.13 3.79
C ARG A 170 5.09 -0.96 3.37
N PHE A 171 5.30 -2.27 3.21
CA PHE A 171 4.21 -3.19 2.89
C PHE A 171 3.35 -3.43 4.12
N ILE A 172 2.04 -3.26 3.95
CA ILE A 172 1.04 -3.62 4.94
C ILE A 172 0.17 -4.72 4.32
N PRO A 173 0.02 -5.89 4.97
CA PRO A 173 -0.86 -6.94 4.46
C PRO A 173 -2.33 -6.49 4.56
N THR A 174 -3.06 -6.68 3.47
CA THR A 174 -4.51 -6.43 3.43
C THR A 174 -5.26 -7.58 4.11
N ASP A 175 -6.55 -7.39 4.41
CA ASP A 175 -7.38 -8.48 4.94
C ASP A 175 -7.41 -9.67 3.97
N VAL A 176 -7.47 -9.40 2.65
CA VAL A 176 -7.45 -10.44 1.60
C VAL A 176 -6.13 -11.20 1.64
N GLY A 177 -4.99 -10.49 1.70
CA GLY A 177 -3.67 -11.11 1.78
C GLY A 177 -3.53 -12.02 3.01
N LYS A 178 -3.99 -11.56 4.17
CA LYS A 178 -3.97 -12.34 5.41
C LYS A 178 -4.83 -13.60 5.34
N VAL A 179 -6.04 -13.49 4.78
CA VAL A 179 -6.95 -14.64 4.63
C VAL A 179 -6.36 -15.67 3.67
N VAL A 180 -5.82 -15.23 2.53
CA VAL A 180 -5.16 -16.13 1.57
C VAL A 180 -3.93 -16.80 2.20
N ALA A 181 -3.07 -16.04 2.88
CA ALA A 181 -1.88 -16.58 3.54
C ALA A 181 -2.28 -17.64 4.58
N ARG A 182 -3.23 -17.33 5.46
CA ARG A 182 -3.73 -18.28 6.48
C ARG A 182 -4.34 -19.53 5.86
N PHE A 183 -5.13 -19.37 4.79
CA PHE A 183 -5.72 -20.51 4.09
C PHE A 183 -4.64 -21.45 3.53
N LEU A 184 -3.61 -20.88 2.90
CA LEU A 184 -2.50 -21.67 2.37
C LEU A 184 -1.65 -22.29 3.50
N GLU A 185 -1.39 -21.59 4.59
CA GLU A 185 -0.68 -22.15 5.76
C GLU A 185 -1.44 -23.32 6.38
N THR A 186 -2.76 -23.24 6.50
CA THR A 186 -3.58 -24.33 7.09
C THR A 186 -3.71 -25.52 6.15
N HIS A 187 -3.97 -25.28 4.86
CA HIS A 187 -4.38 -26.34 3.94
C HIS A 187 -3.30 -26.77 2.96
N PHE A 188 -2.25 -25.96 2.75
CA PHE A 188 -1.18 -26.15 1.77
C PHE A 188 0.21 -25.81 2.33
N ASP A 189 0.42 -26.01 3.64
CA ASP A 189 1.64 -25.69 4.40
C ASP A 189 2.96 -25.97 3.66
N THR A 190 3.08 -27.16 3.07
CA THR A 190 4.27 -27.61 2.33
C THR A 190 4.63 -26.67 1.18
N TYR A 191 3.64 -26.08 0.51
CA TYR A 191 3.84 -25.25 -0.68
C TYR A 191 4.09 -23.77 -0.37
N VAL A 192 3.85 -23.34 0.87
CA VAL A 192 4.17 -21.98 1.35
C VAL A 192 5.35 -21.93 2.31
N ASP A 193 5.88 -23.10 2.66
CA ASP A 193 7.13 -23.24 3.40
C ASP A 193 8.31 -22.65 2.61
N TYR A 194 9.19 -21.95 3.34
CA TYR A 194 10.33 -21.26 2.74
C TYR A 194 11.35 -22.25 2.18
N ASP A 195 11.65 -23.32 2.93
CA ASP A 195 12.62 -24.33 2.50
C ASP A 195 12.15 -25.10 1.27
N PHE A 196 10.85 -25.44 1.20
CA PHE A 196 10.27 -26.09 0.02
C PHE A 196 10.45 -25.21 -1.23
N THR A 197 10.10 -23.93 -1.12
CA THR A 197 10.18 -22.99 -2.24
C THR A 197 11.64 -22.81 -2.69
N ALA A 198 12.57 -22.64 -1.76
CA ALA A 198 13.99 -22.54 -2.05
C ALA A 198 14.53 -23.80 -2.75
N LYS A 199 14.18 -24.99 -2.24
CA LYS A 199 14.60 -26.27 -2.84
C LYS A 199 14.04 -26.46 -4.26
N LEU A 200 12.81 -26.02 -4.51
CA LEU A 200 12.21 -26.08 -5.84
C LEU A 200 12.96 -25.17 -6.82
N GLU A 201 13.26 -23.94 -6.41
CA GLU A 201 14.05 -23.00 -7.21
C GLU A 201 15.44 -23.56 -7.52
N ASP A 202 16.13 -24.15 -6.54
CA ASP A 202 17.43 -24.81 -6.75
C ASP A 202 17.34 -26.01 -7.69
N ALA A 203 16.24 -26.76 -7.64
CA ALA A 203 15.98 -27.86 -8.56
C ALA A 203 15.74 -27.37 -10.00
N LEU A 204 15.03 -26.26 -10.17
CA LEU A 204 14.84 -25.61 -11.47
C LEU A 204 16.17 -25.09 -12.04
N ASP A 205 17.02 -24.52 -11.18
CA ASP A 205 18.37 -24.10 -11.57
C ASP A 205 19.21 -25.30 -12.02
N ALA A 206 19.17 -26.42 -11.30
CA ALA A 206 19.85 -27.65 -11.69
C ALA A 206 19.35 -28.19 -13.05
N VAL A 207 18.04 -28.14 -13.30
CA VAL A 207 17.46 -28.47 -14.62
C VAL A 207 18.02 -27.57 -15.72
N SER A 208 18.10 -26.26 -15.48
CA SER A 208 18.61 -25.31 -16.49
C SER A 208 20.09 -25.53 -16.83
N ARG A 209 20.88 -26.05 -15.88
CA ARG A 209 22.29 -26.44 -16.09
C ARG A 209 22.46 -27.84 -16.69
N GLY A 210 21.36 -28.59 -16.86
CA GLY A 210 21.38 -29.98 -17.36
C GLY A 210 21.81 -31.01 -16.31
N GLU A 211 21.80 -30.66 -15.02
CA GLU A 211 22.17 -31.55 -13.91
C GLU A 211 20.99 -32.46 -13.47
N LYS A 212 19.76 -32.08 -13.83
CA LYS A 212 18.53 -32.83 -13.51
C LYS A 212 17.56 -32.83 -14.70
N ASP A 213 16.78 -33.90 -14.82
CA ASP A 213 15.67 -33.98 -15.76
C ASP A 213 14.43 -33.23 -15.23
N TRP A 214 13.77 -32.45 -16.10
CA TRP A 214 12.60 -31.67 -15.72
C TRP A 214 11.33 -32.52 -15.51
N LYS A 215 11.16 -33.62 -16.25
CA LYS A 215 9.94 -34.45 -16.17
C LYS A 215 9.77 -35.11 -14.80
N PRO A 216 10.80 -35.77 -14.22
CA PRO A 216 10.70 -36.32 -12.87
C PRO A 216 10.45 -35.24 -11.82
N LEU A 217 11.09 -34.07 -11.95
CA LEU A 217 10.87 -32.93 -11.05
C LEU A 217 9.40 -32.49 -11.08
N LEU A 218 8.84 -32.24 -12.27
CA LEU A 218 7.42 -31.85 -12.40
C LEU A 218 6.50 -32.91 -11.82
N LYS A 219 6.76 -34.20 -12.06
CA LYS A 219 5.95 -35.29 -11.51
C LYS A 219 5.99 -35.31 -9.98
N SER A 220 7.17 -35.13 -9.39
CA SER A 220 7.36 -35.10 -7.94
C SER A 220 6.64 -33.92 -7.26
N PHE A 221 6.45 -32.81 -7.99
CA PHE A 221 5.66 -31.68 -7.52
C PHE A 221 4.16 -31.91 -7.75
N TRP A 222 3.78 -32.33 -8.95
CA TRP A 222 2.39 -32.33 -9.41
C TRP A 222 1.55 -33.41 -8.72
N ASP A 223 2.06 -34.64 -8.61
CA ASP A 223 1.27 -35.76 -8.09
C ASP A 223 0.79 -35.51 -6.64
N PRO A 224 1.64 -35.07 -5.68
CA PRO A 224 1.17 -34.74 -4.33
C PRO A 224 0.32 -33.45 -4.28
N PHE A 225 0.58 -32.50 -5.17
CA PHE A 225 -0.17 -31.24 -5.20
C PHE A 225 -1.61 -31.45 -5.64
N ILE A 226 -1.82 -32.20 -6.72
CA ILE A 226 -3.16 -32.44 -7.25
C ILE A 226 -3.98 -33.33 -6.30
N GLU A 227 -3.36 -34.31 -5.64
CA GLU A 227 -4.01 -35.13 -4.62
C GLU A 227 -4.51 -34.26 -3.47
N ARG A 228 -3.65 -33.40 -2.93
CA ARG A 228 -4.01 -32.48 -1.85
C ARG A 228 -5.05 -31.46 -2.28
N LEU A 229 -4.96 -30.94 -3.52
CA LEU A 229 -5.97 -30.01 -4.05
C LEU A 229 -7.36 -30.66 -4.09
N ASN A 230 -7.45 -31.89 -4.63
CA ASN A 230 -8.71 -32.62 -4.71
C ASN A 230 -9.28 -32.91 -3.31
N GLU A 231 -8.42 -33.34 -2.37
CA GLU A 231 -8.82 -33.56 -0.97
C GLU A 231 -9.39 -32.29 -0.34
N LYS A 232 -8.76 -31.13 -0.56
CA LYS A 232 -9.23 -29.84 0.00
C LYS A 232 -10.44 -29.27 -0.72
N GLU A 233 -10.64 -29.58 -2.00
CA GLU A 233 -11.85 -29.22 -2.71
C GLU A 233 -13.09 -29.92 -2.13
N GLU A 234 -12.94 -31.15 -1.64
CA GLU A 234 -14.02 -31.90 -0.98
C GLU A 234 -14.18 -31.57 0.51
N SER A 235 -13.07 -31.41 1.24
CA SER A 235 -13.08 -31.27 2.69
C SER A 235 -13.26 -29.83 3.20
N VAL A 236 -12.86 -28.82 2.42
CA VAL A 236 -12.89 -27.42 2.88
C VAL A 236 -14.16 -26.71 2.41
N SER A 237 -14.97 -26.28 3.37
CA SER A 237 -16.18 -25.54 3.05
C SER A 237 -15.87 -24.15 2.49
N ARG A 238 -16.79 -23.59 1.70
CA ARG A 238 -16.66 -22.21 1.21
C ARG A 238 -16.58 -21.19 2.35
N GLU A 239 -17.22 -21.46 3.48
CA GLU A 239 -17.23 -20.56 4.64
C GLU A 239 -15.88 -20.54 5.35
N GLU A 240 -15.26 -21.71 5.47
CA GLU A 240 -13.89 -21.86 5.98
C GLU A 240 -12.88 -21.17 5.07
N ALA A 241 -13.00 -21.36 3.74
CA ALA A 241 -12.14 -20.70 2.75
C ALA A 241 -12.25 -19.17 2.76
N GLN A 242 -13.42 -18.63 3.11
CA GLN A 242 -13.64 -17.19 3.21
C GLN A 242 -13.19 -16.57 4.54
N TYR A 243 -12.68 -17.40 5.46
CA TYR A 243 -12.28 -17.05 6.82
C TYR A 243 -13.36 -16.23 7.54
N LYS A 244 -14.25 -16.95 8.23
CA LYS A 244 -15.26 -16.38 9.11
C LYS A 244 -14.71 -16.33 10.53
N ARG A 245 -14.64 -15.13 11.12
CA ARG A 245 -14.30 -14.96 12.53
C ARG A 245 -15.55 -14.56 13.30
N GLU A 246 -15.93 -15.39 14.27
CA GLU A 246 -17.05 -15.08 15.16
C GLU A 246 -16.62 -14.09 16.24
N LEU A 247 -17.43 -13.07 16.47
CA LEU A 247 -17.18 -12.01 17.44
C LEU A 247 -18.04 -12.18 18.70
N GLY A 248 -19.21 -12.81 18.57
CA GLY A 248 -20.16 -13.03 19.67
C GLY A 248 -21.58 -13.23 19.16
N THR A 249 -22.55 -12.90 20.00
CA THR A 249 -23.99 -13.02 19.71
C THR A 249 -24.67 -11.66 19.90
N ASP A 250 -25.58 -11.30 19.00
CA ASP A 250 -26.36 -10.08 19.14
C ASP A 250 -27.44 -10.26 20.22
N PRO A 251 -27.48 -9.44 21.28
CA PRO A 251 -28.44 -9.59 22.37
C PRO A 251 -29.90 -9.33 21.95
N LYS A 252 -30.14 -8.60 20.85
CA LYS A 252 -31.50 -8.30 20.38
C LYS A 252 -32.12 -9.46 19.64
N THR A 253 -31.36 -10.10 18.77
CA THR A 253 -31.87 -11.16 17.88
C THR A 253 -31.45 -12.56 18.32
N GLY A 254 -30.47 -12.70 19.22
CA GLY A 254 -29.87 -13.99 19.59
C GLY A 254 -28.99 -14.59 18.50
N LYS A 255 -28.74 -13.87 17.40
CA LYS A 255 -28.03 -14.35 16.21
C LYS A 255 -26.51 -14.15 16.32
N PRO A 256 -25.70 -15.00 15.68
CA PRO A 256 -24.24 -14.85 15.69
C PRO A 256 -23.79 -13.59 14.97
N VAL A 257 -22.79 -12.93 15.52
CA VAL A 257 -22.07 -11.78 14.93
C VAL A 257 -20.72 -12.25 14.44
N SER A 258 -20.42 -12.01 13.17
CA SER A 258 -19.16 -12.48 12.56
C SER A 258 -18.60 -11.48 11.57
N VAL A 259 -17.28 -11.46 11.41
CA VAL A 259 -16.58 -10.65 10.40
C VAL A 259 -15.97 -11.56 9.32
N ARG A 260 -16.08 -11.12 8.06
CA ARG A 260 -15.58 -11.87 6.89
C ARG A 260 -15.36 -10.96 5.68
N ILE A 261 -14.73 -11.51 4.64
CA ILE A 261 -14.48 -10.82 3.37
C ILE A 261 -15.58 -11.13 2.36
N GLY A 262 -16.12 -10.08 1.73
CA GLY A 262 -17.09 -10.18 0.64
C GLY A 262 -16.57 -9.57 -0.66
N LYS A 263 -17.42 -9.64 -1.69
CA LYS A 263 -17.16 -9.02 -3.01
C LYS A 263 -16.86 -7.51 -2.93
N TYR A 264 -17.39 -6.83 -1.91
CA TYR A 264 -17.29 -5.39 -1.75
C TYR A 264 -16.35 -4.95 -0.62
N GLY A 265 -15.55 -5.88 -0.09
CA GLY A 265 -14.63 -5.64 1.03
C GLY A 265 -15.02 -6.41 2.29
N THR A 266 -14.33 -6.12 3.38
CA THR A 266 -14.57 -6.71 4.69
C THR A 266 -15.84 -6.15 5.32
N PHE A 267 -16.67 -7.02 5.90
CA PHE A 267 -17.92 -6.63 6.53
C PHE A 267 -18.21 -7.49 7.76
N VAL A 268 -18.98 -6.91 8.69
CA VAL A 268 -19.61 -7.61 9.80
C VAL A 268 -21.02 -8.05 9.38
N GLN A 269 -21.41 -9.23 9.83
CA GLN A 269 -22.73 -9.81 9.64
C GLN A 269 -23.36 -10.23 10.96
N ILE A 270 -24.65 -9.93 11.11
CA ILE A 270 -25.52 -10.51 12.15
C ILE A 270 -26.46 -11.52 11.48
N GLY A 271 -26.50 -12.75 12.01
CA GLY A 271 -27.31 -13.86 11.47
C GLY A 271 -26.58 -14.70 10.45
N THR A 272 -27.26 -15.74 9.99
CA THR A 272 -26.77 -16.69 8.97
C THR A 272 -27.60 -16.59 7.70
N LYS A 273 -27.25 -17.37 6.66
CA LYS A 273 -28.07 -17.45 5.45
C LYS A 273 -29.28 -18.38 5.62
N ASP A 274 -29.23 -19.25 6.63
CA ASP A 274 -30.23 -20.26 6.90
C ASP A 274 -31.35 -19.72 7.81
N ASP A 275 -31.17 -18.51 8.35
CA ASP A 275 -32.18 -17.81 9.14
C ASP A 275 -33.37 -17.39 8.24
N GLU A 276 -34.60 -17.48 8.77
CA GLU A 276 -35.81 -17.03 8.06
C GLU A 276 -35.75 -15.53 7.69
N GLU A 277 -35.17 -14.72 8.57
CA GLU A 277 -34.93 -13.31 8.32
C GLU A 277 -33.57 -13.08 7.66
N LYS A 278 -33.53 -12.15 6.70
CA LYS A 278 -32.30 -11.81 5.99
C LYS A 278 -31.22 -11.32 6.96
N PRO A 279 -29.97 -11.80 6.83
CA PRO A 279 -28.87 -11.32 7.64
C PRO A 279 -28.61 -9.83 7.40
N GLN A 280 -28.16 -9.16 8.46
CA GLN A 280 -27.78 -7.75 8.40
C GLN A 280 -26.29 -7.63 8.11
N PHE A 281 -25.89 -6.58 7.38
CA PHE A 281 -24.51 -6.37 6.96
C PHE A 281 -24.07 -4.94 7.24
N ALA A 282 -22.84 -4.79 7.74
CA ALA A 282 -22.20 -3.49 7.89
C ALA A 282 -20.73 -3.57 7.45
N GLY A 283 -20.30 -2.66 6.58
CA GLY A 283 -18.91 -2.61 6.11
C GLY A 283 -17.98 -2.05 7.18
N LEU A 284 -16.73 -2.53 7.23
CA LEU A 284 -15.72 -1.98 8.15
C LEU A 284 -15.33 -0.55 7.78
N LEU A 285 -15.01 0.25 8.79
CA LEU A 285 -14.49 1.61 8.63
C LEU A 285 -13.02 1.60 8.20
N PRO A 286 -12.52 2.67 7.56
CA PRO A 286 -11.10 2.84 7.31
C PRO A 286 -10.29 2.69 8.60
N GLY A 287 -9.28 1.80 8.58
CA GLY A 287 -8.42 1.51 9.73
C GLY A 287 -8.86 0.31 10.57
N GLN A 288 -10.15 -0.07 10.55
CA GLN A 288 -10.59 -1.32 11.15
C GLN A 288 -10.10 -2.51 10.30
N LYS A 289 -9.65 -3.57 10.96
CA LYS A 289 -9.10 -4.77 10.30
C LYS A 289 -9.86 -6.01 10.72
N LEU A 290 -9.91 -6.98 9.81
CA LEU A 290 -10.65 -8.23 10.01
C LEU A 290 -10.21 -8.98 11.27
N ASP A 291 -8.92 -8.93 11.61
CA ASP A 291 -8.30 -9.68 12.70
C ASP A 291 -8.35 -8.97 14.06
N THR A 292 -8.49 -7.64 14.08
CA THR A 292 -8.43 -6.87 15.33
C THR A 292 -9.76 -6.26 15.76
N ILE A 293 -10.75 -6.14 14.87
CA ILE A 293 -12.04 -5.52 15.21
C ILE A 293 -12.69 -6.23 16.40
N THR A 294 -13.15 -5.47 17.39
CA THR A 294 -13.81 -6.04 18.57
C THR A 294 -15.32 -6.22 18.35
N TYR A 295 -15.98 -6.97 19.24
CA TYR A 295 -17.43 -7.11 19.21
C TYR A 295 -18.13 -5.74 19.34
N ASP A 296 -17.69 -4.91 20.29
CA ASP A 296 -18.30 -3.60 20.53
C ASP A 296 -18.16 -2.68 19.32
N GLU A 297 -16.95 -2.60 18.75
CA GLU A 297 -16.70 -1.84 17.51
C GLU A 297 -17.54 -2.32 16.34
N ALA A 298 -17.78 -3.63 16.25
CA ALA A 298 -18.60 -4.23 15.22
C ALA A 298 -20.09 -3.90 15.38
N MET A 299 -20.60 -3.88 16.62
CA MET A 299 -21.98 -3.52 16.92
C MET A 299 -22.27 -2.04 16.66
N GLU A 300 -21.29 -1.16 16.86
CA GLU A 300 -21.40 0.26 16.49
C GLU A 300 -21.74 0.43 15.00
N LEU A 301 -21.19 -0.42 14.11
CA LEU A 301 -21.43 -0.33 12.67
C LEU A 301 -22.91 -0.50 12.26
N PHE A 302 -23.68 -1.22 13.07
CA PHE A 302 -25.12 -1.45 12.84
C PHE A 302 -26.03 -0.33 13.36
N LYS A 303 -25.47 0.72 13.98
CA LYS A 303 -26.23 1.94 14.29
C LYS A 303 -26.57 2.76 13.05
N LEU A 304 -25.94 2.45 11.91
CA LEU A 304 -26.23 3.05 10.61
C LEU A 304 -27.04 2.07 9.73
N PRO A 305 -27.94 2.57 8.87
CA PRO A 305 -28.28 3.98 8.66
C PRO A 305 -29.03 4.61 9.84
N ARG A 306 -28.62 5.81 10.26
CA ARG A 306 -29.28 6.59 11.32
C ARG A 306 -30.33 7.50 10.71
N ASP A 307 -31.59 7.34 11.10
CA ASP A 307 -32.66 8.26 10.71
C ASP A 307 -32.47 9.60 11.42
N LEU A 308 -32.46 10.69 10.65
CA LEU A 308 -32.33 12.06 11.15
C LEU A 308 -33.67 12.82 11.10
N GLY A 309 -34.71 12.25 10.49
CA GLY A 309 -36.01 12.88 10.31
C GLY A 309 -36.28 13.27 8.86
N GLN A 310 -36.82 14.46 8.64
CA GLN A 310 -37.27 14.92 7.32
C GLN A 310 -36.80 16.35 7.05
N THR A 311 -36.60 16.69 5.78
CA THR A 311 -36.41 18.07 5.34
C THR A 311 -37.69 18.89 5.49
N PRO A 312 -37.63 20.24 5.46
CA PRO A 312 -38.83 21.08 5.40
C PRO A 312 -39.74 20.75 4.21
N GLU A 313 -39.20 20.15 3.15
CA GLU A 313 -39.93 19.69 1.97
C GLU A 313 -40.48 18.25 2.10
N GLY A 314 -40.30 17.59 3.25
CA GLY A 314 -40.79 16.23 3.53
C GLY A 314 -39.88 15.10 3.04
N GLU A 315 -38.65 15.38 2.60
CA GLU A 315 -37.71 14.36 2.14
C GLU A 315 -37.09 13.65 3.35
N LYS A 316 -37.17 12.31 3.44
CA LYS A 316 -36.56 11.53 4.54
C LYS A 316 -35.04 11.65 4.51
N VAL A 317 -34.43 11.98 5.66
CA VAL A 317 -32.99 12.19 5.82
C VAL A 317 -32.38 11.10 6.69
N SER A 318 -31.30 10.48 6.22
CA SER A 318 -30.55 9.49 7.00
C SER A 318 -29.05 9.64 6.79
N ALA A 319 -28.26 9.39 7.84
CA ALA A 319 -26.81 9.30 7.76
C ALA A 319 -26.38 7.84 7.57
N ASN A 320 -25.39 7.60 6.71
CA ASN A 320 -24.84 6.26 6.47
C ASN A 320 -23.39 6.35 5.97
N ILE A 321 -22.72 5.20 5.84
CA ILE A 321 -21.36 5.08 5.32
C ILE A 321 -21.37 4.20 4.08
N GLY A 322 -20.81 4.71 2.99
CA GLY A 322 -20.71 4.00 1.73
C GLY A 322 -19.26 3.75 1.33
N ARG A 323 -19.07 3.10 0.18
CA ARG A 323 -17.73 2.81 -0.38
C ARG A 323 -16.82 4.02 -0.61
N PHE A 324 -17.39 5.23 -0.60
CA PHE A 324 -16.67 6.48 -0.84
C PHE A 324 -16.57 7.36 0.42
N GLY A 325 -16.99 6.82 1.57
CA GLY A 325 -17.02 7.53 2.84
C GLY A 325 -18.45 7.81 3.34
N PRO A 326 -18.54 8.52 4.48
CA PRO A 326 -19.80 8.93 5.09
C PRO A 326 -20.64 9.84 4.19
N TYR A 327 -21.96 9.67 4.23
CA TYR A 327 -22.91 10.46 3.44
C TYR A 327 -24.27 10.59 4.12
N ILE A 328 -24.98 11.65 3.78
CA ILE A 328 -26.40 11.84 4.07
C ILE A 328 -27.19 11.43 2.83
N ARG A 329 -28.17 10.56 3.02
CA ARG A 329 -29.20 10.25 2.03
C ARG A 329 -30.43 11.09 2.35
N TYR A 330 -30.90 11.85 1.38
CA TYR A 330 -32.20 12.51 1.42
C TYR A 330 -33.03 12.02 0.23
N ASP A 331 -34.08 11.26 0.52
CA ASP A 331 -34.83 10.49 -0.48
C ASP A 331 -33.91 9.59 -1.36
N ASN A 332 -33.77 9.88 -2.67
CA ASN A 332 -32.88 9.16 -3.59
C ASN A 332 -31.56 9.90 -3.91
N LYS A 333 -31.29 11.00 -3.21
CA LYS A 333 -30.10 11.83 -3.42
C LYS A 333 -29.13 11.68 -2.26
N PHE A 334 -27.86 11.99 -2.53
CA PHE A 334 -26.76 11.75 -1.61
C PHE A 334 -25.86 12.98 -1.48
N VAL A 335 -25.46 13.30 -0.25
CA VAL A 335 -24.48 14.35 0.06
C VAL A 335 -23.35 13.74 0.86
N SER A 336 -22.10 13.92 0.44
CA SER A 336 -20.96 13.44 1.21
C SER A 336 -20.75 14.28 2.47
N ILE A 337 -20.50 13.63 3.60
CA ILE A 337 -20.06 14.29 4.84
C ILE A 337 -18.54 14.37 4.75
N LYS A 338 -18.00 15.58 4.52
CA LYS A 338 -16.54 15.79 4.40
C LYS A 338 -15.88 15.95 5.76
N GLU A 339 -16.55 16.65 6.66
CA GLU A 339 -16.13 16.92 8.02
C GLU A 339 -17.30 16.55 8.93
N GLY A 340 -17.00 15.83 10.02
CA GLY A 340 -18.02 15.29 10.93
C GLY A 340 -18.15 13.77 10.90
N ASP A 341 -18.83 13.25 11.91
CA ASP A 341 -19.02 11.82 12.11
C ASP A 341 -20.50 11.43 11.83
N PRO A 342 -20.78 10.50 10.90
CA PRO A 342 -22.14 10.03 10.63
C PRO A 342 -22.87 9.47 11.85
N TYR A 343 -22.17 9.03 12.89
CA TYR A 343 -22.79 8.55 14.13
C TYR A 343 -23.31 9.67 15.03
N SER A 344 -22.84 10.91 14.87
CA SER A 344 -23.22 12.06 15.70
C SER A 344 -23.96 13.17 14.96
N ILE A 345 -23.75 13.32 13.64
CA ILE A 345 -24.27 14.42 12.81
C ILE A 345 -25.76 14.74 12.99
N THR A 346 -26.08 15.97 13.37
CA THR A 346 -27.44 16.42 13.66
C THR A 346 -28.27 16.65 12.39
N LEU A 347 -29.60 16.76 12.53
CA LEU A 347 -30.47 17.12 11.42
C LEU A 347 -30.14 18.51 10.87
N GLU A 348 -29.79 19.46 11.72
CA GLU A 348 -29.46 20.84 11.35
C GLU A 348 -28.23 20.90 10.44
N GLU A 349 -27.13 20.23 10.85
CA GLU A 349 -25.92 20.10 10.04
C GLU A 349 -26.21 19.35 8.72
N ALA A 350 -27.05 18.32 8.77
CA ALA A 350 -27.44 17.58 7.58
C ALA A 350 -28.22 18.45 6.58
N LEU A 351 -29.13 19.30 7.06
CA LEU A 351 -29.89 20.24 6.24
C LEU A 351 -28.99 21.30 5.61
N GLU A 352 -27.97 21.77 6.33
CA GLU A 352 -26.98 22.70 5.78
C GLU A 352 -26.21 22.08 4.62
N LEU A 353 -25.69 20.86 4.80
CA LEU A 353 -25.02 20.11 3.74
C LEU A 353 -25.93 19.85 2.53
N ILE A 354 -27.21 19.52 2.77
CA ILE A 354 -28.20 19.35 1.70
C ILE A 354 -28.44 20.68 0.97
N LYS A 355 -28.54 21.79 1.69
CA LYS A 355 -28.75 23.13 1.10
C LYS A 355 -27.55 23.56 0.26
N GLU A 356 -26.34 23.38 0.77
CA GLU A 356 -25.10 23.62 0.02
C GLU A 356 -25.05 22.77 -1.24
N LYS A 357 -25.43 21.49 -1.14
CA LYS A 357 -25.47 20.59 -2.29
C LYS A 357 -26.51 21.01 -3.32
N LYS A 358 -27.73 21.36 -2.89
CA LYS A 358 -28.80 21.88 -3.76
C LYS A 358 -28.34 23.18 -4.45
N ALA A 359 -27.68 24.09 -3.72
CA ALA A 359 -27.12 25.33 -4.28
C ALA A 359 -25.97 25.08 -5.26
N ALA A 360 -25.06 24.14 -4.95
CA ALA A 360 -23.97 23.75 -5.84
C ALA A 360 -24.49 23.08 -7.12
N ASP A 361 -25.52 22.23 -7.01
CA ASP A 361 -26.15 21.60 -8.17
C ASP A 361 -26.95 22.59 -9.02
N ALA A 362 -27.60 23.60 -8.40
CA ALA A 362 -28.22 24.71 -9.11
C ALA A 362 -27.18 25.59 -9.82
N ASN A 363 -26.09 25.96 -9.15
CA ASN A 363 -24.96 26.70 -9.76
C ASN A 363 -24.24 25.91 -10.86
N ARG A 364 -24.41 24.58 -10.89
CA ARG A 364 -23.90 23.73 -11.97
C ARG A 364 -24.72 23.91 -13.24
N ILE A 365 -26.01 24.24 -13.17
CA ILE A 365 -26.88 24.41 -14.32
C ILE A 365 -26.97 25.89 -14.65
N ILE A 366 -26.43 26.27 -15.81
CA ILE A 366 -26.43 27.65 -16.28
C ILE A 366 -27.73 27.92 -17.06
N GLN A 367 -28.11 27.01 -17.95
CA GLN A 367 -29.38 27.03 -18.69
C GLN A 367 -29.81 25.59 -19.00
N GLN A 368 -31.12 25.38 -19.14
CA GLN A 368 -31.72 24.11 -19.54
C GLN A 368 -32.83 24.38 -20.55
N PHE A 369 -32.88 23.58 -21.62
CA PHE A 369 -33.87 23.67 -22.69
C PHE A 369 -34.79 22.44 -22.69
N ASP A 370 -36.00 22.58 -23.25
CA ASP A 370 -37.07 21.57 -23.20
C ASP A 370 -36.73 20.24 -23.92
N ASP A 371 -35.76 20.26 -24.84
CA ASP A 371 -35.30 19.08 -25.60
C ASP A 371 -34.18 18.28 -24.90
N GLY A 372 -33.84 18.65 -23.66
CA GLY A 372 -32.82 17.98 -22.85
C GLY A 372 -31.39 18.46 -23.13
N ILE A 373 -31.21 19.59 -23.81
CA ILE A 373 -29.93 20.29 -23.89
C ILE A 373 -29.72 21.14 -22.63
N GLU A 374 -28.53 21.04 -22.04
CA GLU A 374 -28.13 21.74 -20.82
C GLU A 374 -26.80 22.46 -21.01
N VAL A 375 -26.72 23.69 -20.51
CA VAL A 375 -25.47 24.43 -20.33
C VAL A 375 -25.03 24.24 -18.89
N LEU A 376 -23.88 23.59 -18.68
CA LEU A 376 -23.41 23.20 -17.35
C LEU A 376 -22.04 23.80 -17.03
N ASN A 377 -21.82 24.14 -15.76
CA ASN A 377 -20.53 24.58 -15.26
C ASN A 377 -19.68 23.38 -14.81
N GLY A 378 -18.63 23.06 -15.56
CA GLY A 378 -17.76 21.91 -15.31
C GLY A 378 -16.43 22.26 -14.64
N ARG A 379 -15.69 21.23 -14.21
CA ARG A 379 -14.34 21.39 -13.60
C ARG A 379 -13.33 22.17 -14.46
N TYR A 380 -13.52 22.17 -15.79
CA TYR A 380 -12.65 22.82 -16.76
C TYR A 380 -13.31 24.01 -17.47
N GLY A 381 -14.39 24.53 -16.88
CA GLY A 381 -15.21 25.60 -17.42
C GLY A 381 -16.57 25.15 -17.94
N PRO A 382 -17.41 26.10 -18.37
CA PRO A 382 -18.75 25.85 -18.90
C PRO A 382 -18.75 25.01 -20.18
N TYR A 383 -19.75 24.15 -20.33
CA TYR A 383 -19.92 23.29 -21.52
C TYR A 383 -21.40 23.01 -21.80
N VAL A 384 -21.73 22.70 -23.06
CA VAL A 384 -23.08 22.28 -23.48
C VAL A 384 -23.14 20.76 -23.52
N THR A 385 -24.24 20.15 -23.09
CA THR A 385 -24.46 18.70 -23.21
C THR A 385 -25.91 18.36 -23.54
N ASN A 386 -26.11 17.28 -24.28
CA ASN A 386 -27.42 16.63 -24.47
C ASN A 386 -27.44 15.23 -23.81
N GLY A 387 -26.60 15.02 -22.80
CA GLY A 387 -26.36 13.73 -22.14
C GLY A 387 -25.48 12.75 -22.93
N LYS A 388 -25.50 12.81 -24.27
CA LYS A 388 -24.71 11.92 -25.15
C LYS A 388 -23.39 12.54 -25.60
N LYS A 389 -23.39 13.81 -25.98
CA LYS A 389 -22.21 14.60 -26.38
C LYS A 389 -22.00 15.78 -25.43
N ASN A 390 -20.75 16.22 -25.35
CA ASN A 390 -20.36 17.42 -24.61
C ASN A 390 -19.63 18.35 -25.59
N GLY A 391 -20.16 19.55 -25.81
CA GLY A 391 -19.52 20.59 -26.61
C GLY A 391 -18.88 21.65 -25.71
N LYS A 392 -17.67 22.06 -26.06
CA LYS A 392 -16.92 23.06 -25.30
C LYS A 392 -17.38 24.46 -25.73
N ILE A 393 -17.73 25.30 -24.77
CA ILE A 393 -18.09 26.70 -25.04
C ILE A 393 -16.78 27.48 -25.30
N PRO A 394 -16.72 28.32 -26.35
CA PRO A 394 -15.58 29.19 -26.59
C PRO A 394 -15.29 30.10 -25.40
N LYS A 395 -14.02 30.46 -25.18
CA LYS A 395 -13.60 31.22 -23.99
C LYS A 395 -14.17 32.64 -23.94
N ASP A 396 -14.53 33.20 -25.08
CA ASP A 396 -14.98 34.58 -25.22
C ASP A 396 -16.52 34.71 -25.26
N THR A 397 -17.23 33.59 -25.08
CA THR A 397 -18.70 33.53 -25.12
C THR A 397 -19.26 33.43 -23.71
N ASP A 398 -20.21 34.29 -23.35
CA ASP A 398 -20.92 34.18 -22.08
C ASP A 398 -21.86 32.96 -22.12
N PRO A 399 -21.65 31.95 -21.26
CA PRO A 399 -22.52 30.77 -21.22
C PRO A 399 -23.99 31.10 -20.90
N LYS A 400 -24.27 32.24 -20.25
CA LYS A 400 -25.62 32.67 -19.92
C LYS A 400 -26.35 33.34 -21.08
N SER A 401 -25.66 33.71 -22.15
CA SER A 401 -26.25 34.37 -23.32
C SER A 401 -26.46 33.43 -24.50
N LEU A 402 -26.11 32.15 -24.37
CA LEU A 402 -26.27 31.16 -25.44
C LEU A 402 -27.75 30.92 -25.73
N SER A 403 -28.13 30.95 -27.01
CA SER A 403 -29.46 30.55 -27.46
C SER A 403 -29.55 29.03 -27.65
N HIS A 404 -30.77 28.52 -27.85
CA HIS A 404 -30.99 27.11 -28.16
C HIS A 404 -30.26 26.67 -29.44
N GLU A 405 -30.26 27.52 -30.48
CA GLU A 405 -29.60 27.26 -31.75
C GLU A 405 -28.07 27.19 -31.60
N ASP A 406 -27.47 28.11 -30.84
CA ASP A 406 -26.03 28.11 -30.57
C ASP A 406 -25.60 26.81 -29.85
N CYS A 407 -26.42 26.33 -28.92
CA CYS A 407 -26.16 25.11 -28.17
C CYS A 407 -26.19 23.87 -29.08
N ILE A 408 -27.10 23.83 -30.05
CA ILE A 408 -27.17 22.76 -31.06
C ILE A 408 -25.93 22.79 -31.95
N GLU A 409 -25.50 23.96 -32.41
CA GLU A 409 -24.32 24.10 -33.26
C GLU A 409 -23.03 23.66 -32.53
N ILE A 410 -22.87 24.08 -31.27
CA ILE A 410 -21.75 23.66 -30.41
C ILE A 410 -21.72 22.12 -30.23
N LEU A 411 -22.87 21.47 -30.13
CA LEU A 411 -22.98 20.01 -30.01
C LEU A 411 -22.74 19.27 -31.33
N ASN A 412 -23.11 19.86 -32.46
CA ASN A 412 -22.84 19.31 -33.79
C ASN A 412 -21.34 19.33 -34.10
N ASN A 413 -20.66 20.42 -33.76
CA ASN A 413 -19.21 20.58 -33.90
C ASN A 413 -18.40 19.87 -32.81
N ALA A 414 -19.06 19.29 -31.79
CA ALA A 414 -18.38 18.58 -30.72
C ALA A 414 -17.88 17.19 -31.14
N PRO A 415 -16.63 16.82 -30.81
CA PRO A 415 -16.10 15.48 -31.07
C PRO A 415 -16.89 14.42 -30.28
N ALA A 416 -17.08 13.25 -30.91
CA ALA A 416 -17.76 12.14 -30.27
C ALA A 416 -17.05 11.71 -28.97
N LYS A 417 -17.84 11.35 -27.95
CA LYS A 417 -17.36 10.96 -26.63
C LYS A 417 -16.40 9.76 -26.74
N LYS A 418 -15.11 9.95 -26.49
CA LYS A 418 -14.14 8.84 -26.40
C LYS A 418 -14.62 7.86 -25.32
N LYS A 419 -14.90 6.60 -25.69
CA LYS A 419 -15.24 5.54 -24.73
C LYS A 419 -14.12 5.47 -23.69
N ARG A 420 -14.45 5.71 -22.41
CA ARG A 420 -13.50 5.46 -21.30
C ARG A 420 -13.11 3.98 -21.36
N ARG A 421 -11.84 3.70 -21.65
CA ARG A 421 -11.25 2.37 -21.43
C ARG A 421 -11.46 2.05 -19.95
N ARG A 422 -12.34 1.09 -19.65
CA ARG A 422 -12.46 0.52 -18.30
C ARG A 422 -11.08 -0.01 -17.94
N LYS A 423 -10.39 0.66 -17.03
CA LYS A 423 -9.27 0.04 -16.30
C LYS A 423 -9.93 -1.13 -15.57
N LYS A 424 -9.64 -2.37 -15.98
CA LYS A 424 -10.03 -3.55 -15.21
C LYS A 424 -9.39 -3.33 -13.82
N LYS A 425 -10.26 -3.16 -12.82
CA LYS A 425 -9.88 -3.16 -11.41
C LYS A 425 -9.41 -4.54 -11.04
#